data_AF-A0A804KG17-F1
#
_entry.id   AF-A0A804KG17-F1
#
_cell.length_a   1.000
_cell.length_b   1.000
_cell.length_c   1.000
_cell.angle_alpha   90.00
_cell.angle_beta   90.00
_cell.angle_gamma   90.00
#
_symmetry.space_group_name_H-M   'P 1'
#
loop_
_entity.id
_entity.type
_entity.pdbx_description
1 polymer ?
#
loop_
_entity_poly.entity_id
_entity_poly.type
_entity_poly.pdbx_seq_one_letter_code
_entity_poly.pdbx_strand_id
1 'polypeptide(L)'
;MEEYVGIPNDMGISFNVQPKMKALKIAERARDAILSGKFHQVCINLANGDMEGHTGDIKATVVACKVADEAVKMIIEATEKVEGVYVVTADHGNAEDMVKRDKSGQPLLDKDGNIQILTSHTLHPVPIAIGGRGLAPGVRFRKDLPNAGLANVAATVINLPGDYEPH
;
A
#
# COMPACT_ATOMS: atom_id res chain seq x y z
N MET A 1 0.54 -10.40 22.56
CA MET A 1 0.27 -11.65 21.83
C MET A 1 0.18 -11.28 20.36
N GLU A 2 0.84 -12.02 19.48
CA GLU A 2 0.84 -11.77 18.03
C GLU A 2 0.05 -12.87 17.32
N GLU A 3 -0.72 -12.50 16.29
CA GLU A 3 -1.42 -13.44 15.41
C GLU A 3 -1.06 -13.13 13.96
N TYR A 4 -0.70 -14.18 13.21
CA TYR A 4 -0.36 -14.07 11.79
C TYR A 4 -1.40 -14.84 10.96
N VAL A 5 -1.93 -14.20 9.92
CA VAL A 5 -2.92 -14.79 9.01
C VAL A 5 -2.41 -14.68 7.58
N GLY A 6 -2.12 -15.83 6.97
CA GLY A 6 -1.81 -15.92 5.54
C GLY A 6 -3.04 -16.28 4.73
N ILE A 7 -3.34 -15.52 3.68
CA ILE A 7 -4.37 -15.88 2.69
C ILE A 7 -3.66 -16.51 1.49
N PRO A 8 -3.86 -17.82 1.22
CA PRO A 8 -3.19 -18.50 0.12
C PRO A 8 -3.50 -17.82 -1.22
N ASN A 9 -2.45 -17.65 -2.02
CA ASN A 9 -2.57 -17.13 -3.37
C ASN A 9 -3.00 -18.24 -4.34
N ASP A 10 -3.47 -17.85 -5.53
CA ASP A 10 -3.81 -18.83 -6.56
C ASP A 10 -2.54 -19.48 -7.11
N MET A 11 -2.52 -20.81 -7.14
CA MET A 11 -1.38 -21.59 -7.61
C MET A 11 -1.48 -21.84 -9.11
N GLY A 12 -0.37 -21.67 -9.84
CA GLY A 12 -0.28 -22.00 -11.26
C GLY A 12 -0.97 -21.02 -12.22
N ILE A 13 -1.37 -19.84 -11.73
CA ILE A 13 -2.01 -18.79 -12.53
C ILE A 13 -1.11 -17.55 -12.49
N SER A 14 -0.75 -17.03 -13.67
CA SER A 14 -0.05 -15.74 -13.77
C SER A 14 -0.95 -14.62 -13.25
N PHE A 15 -0.39 -13.66 -12.50
CA PHE A 15 -1.17 -12.64 -11.81
C PHE A 15 -2.12 -11.87 -12.74
N ASN A 16 -1.65 -11.50 -13.94
CA ASN A 16 -2.44 -10.79 -14.94
C ASN A 16 -3.76 -11.48 -15.36
N VAL A 17 -3.89 -12.80 -15.12
CA VAL A 17 -5.14 -13.54 -15.35
C VAL A 17 -6.17 -13.28 -14.24
N GLN A 18 -5.73 -12.94 -13.03
CA GLN A 18 -6.54 -12.56 -11.87
C GLN A 18 -5.97 -11.34 -11.12
N PRO A 19 -6.04 -10.13 -11.72
CA PRO A 19 -5.43 -8.92 -11.15
C PRO A 19 -6.05 -8.45 -9.83
N LYS A 20 -7.22 -8.99 -9.48
CA LYS A 20 -7.86 -8.75 -8.18
C LYS A 20 -7.10 -9.43 -7.04
N MET A 21 -6.34 -10.49 -7.34
CA MET A 21 -5.63 -11.33 -6.39
C MET A 21 -6.52 -11.63 -5.16
N LYS A 22 -6.01 -11.35 -3.96
CA LYS A 22 -6.70 -11.58 -2.68
C LYS A 22 -7.01 -10.30 -1.91
N ALA A 23 -6.86 -9.12 -2.51
CA ALA A 23 -7.01 -7.82 -1.82
C ALA A 23 -8.29 -7.71 -1.01
N LEU A 24 -9.44 -8.05 -1.62
CA LEU A 24 -10.74 -7.96 -0.95
C LEU A 24 -10.88 -8.97 0.19
N LYS A 25 -10.33 -10.18 0.04
CA LYS A 25 -10.32 -11.19 1.12
C LYS A 25 -9.41 -10.76 2.27
N ILE A 26 -8.27 -10.13 1.96
CA ILE A 26 -7.37 -9.54 2.96
C ILE A 26 -8.11 -8.42 3.71
N ALA A 27 -8.80 -7.54 2.98
CA ALA A 27 -9.60 -6.46 3.57
C ALA A 27 -10.75 -6.97 4.44
N GLU A 28 -11.45 -8.03 4.05
CA GLU A 28 -12.48 -8.68 4.85
C GLU A 28 -11.91 -9.19 6.18
N ARG A 29 -10.77 -9.89 6.14
CA ARG A 29 -10.12 -10.41 7.34
C ARG A 29 -9.61 -9.28 8.24
N ALA A 30 -9.03 -8.24 7.65
CA ALA A 30 -8.60 -7.04 8.36
C ALA A 30 -9.77 -6.33 9.04
N ARG A 31 -10.87 -6.11 8.32
CA ARG A 31 -12.11 -5.54 8.87
C ARG A 31 -12.58 -6.34 10.08
N ASP A 32 -12.65 -7.66 9.97
CA ASP A 32 -13.12 -8.52 11.05
C ASP A 32 -12.17 -8.46 12.27
N ALA A 33 -10.86 -8.39 12.04
CA ALA A 33 -9.87 -8.20 13.10
C ALA A 33 -10.04 -6.84 13.81
N ILE A 34 -10.18 -5.76 13.04
CA ILE A 34 -10.40 -4.39 13.55
C ILE A 34 -11.68 -4.32 14.38
N LEU A 35 -12.80 -4.77 13.82
CA LEU A 35 -14.11 -4.73 14.49
C LEU A 35 -14.18 -5.63 15.73
N SER A 36 -13.28 -6.60 15.87
CA SER A 36 -13.25 -7.47 17.05
C SER A 36 -12.74 -6.77 18.32
N GLY A 37 -12.00 -5.66 18.19
CA GLY A 37 -11.36 -4.97 19.31
C GLY A 37 -10.28 -5.78 20.05
N LYS A 38 -9.89 -6.96 19.54
CA LYS A 38 -8.92 -7.85 20.19
C LYS A 38 -7.47 -7.42 20.01
N PHE A 39 -7.20 -6.59 19.01
CA PHE A 39 -5.85 -6.22 18.59
C PHE A 39 -5.65 -4.72 18.76
N HIS A 40 -4.54 -4.32 19.39
CA HIS A 40 -4.12 -2.92 19.46
C HIS A 40 -3.58 -2.41 18.10
N GLN A 41 -3.09 -3.32 17.25
CA GLN A 41 -2.53 -2.99 15.94
C GLN A 41 -2.87 -4.10 14.94
N VAL A 42 -3.23 -3.71 13.71
CA VAL A 42 -3.46 -4.60 12.58
C VAL A 42 -2.60 -4.13 11.41
N CYS A 43 -1.58 -4.92 11.05
CA CYS A 43 -0.67 -4.64 9.93
C CYS A 43 -1.05 -5.47 8.72
N ILE A 44 -1.14 -4.84 7.53
CA ILE A 44 -1.71 -5.43 6.32
C ILE A 44 -0.82 -5.07 5.12
N ASN A 45 -0.57 -6.03 4.23
CA ASN A 45 0.04 -5.80 2.92
C ASN A 45 -0.96 -6.15 1.82
N LEU A 46 -1.12 -5.25 0.84
CA LEU A 46 -1.87 -5.48 -0.40
C LEU A 46 -0.90 -5.56 -1.58
N ALA A 47 -0.63 -6.78 -2.05
CA ALA A 47 0.43 -7.06 -3.03
C ALA A 47 0.09 -6.65 -4.48
N ASN A 48 -1.14 -6.21 -4.76
CA ASN A 48 -1.68 -6.06 -6.11
C ASN A 48 -0.84 -5.19 -7.04
N GLY A 49 -0.45 -3.99 -6.59
CA GLY A 49 0.28 -3.04 -7.42
C GLY A 49 1.64 -3.57 -7.86
N ASP A 50 2.35 -4.23 -6.96
CA ASP A 50 3.68 -4.76 -7.23
C ASP A 50 3.65 -6.02 -8.11
N MET A 51 2.83 -7.00 -7.72
CA MET A 51 2.77 -8.27 -8.43
C MET A 51 2.24 -8.13 -9.85
N GLU A 52 1.28 -7.23 -10.09
CA GLU A 52 0.86 -6.90 -11.47
C GLU A 52 1.87 -6.04 -12.21
N GLY A 53 2.52 -5.09 -11.53
CA GLY A 53 3.57 -4.26 -12.12
C GLY A 53 4.71 -5.09 -12.73
N HIS A 54 5.10 -6.17 -12.04
CA HIS A 54 6.09 -7.13 -12.55
C HIS A 54 5.66 -7.88 -13.82
N THR A 55 4.37 -7.97 -14.13
CA THR A 55 3.89 -8.61 -15.37
C THR A 55 4.09 -7.71 -16.59
N GLY A 56 4.16 -6.39 -16.39
CA GLY A 56 4.19 -5.42 -17.48
C GLY A 56 2.85 -5.17 -18.17
N ASP A 57 1.77 -5.83 -17.73
CA ASP A 57 0.43 -5.60 -18.27
C ASP A 57 -0.19 -4.34 -17.63
N ILE A 58 -0.11 -3.23 -18.35
CA ILE A 58 -0.63 -1.92 -17.90
C ILE A 58 -2.13 -2.01 -17.57
N LYS A 59 -2.92 -2.75 -18.36
CA LYS A 59 -4.37 -2.82 -18.15
C LYS A 59 -4.69 -3.65 -16.91
N ALA A 60 -4.01 -4.77 -16.71
CA ALA A 60 -4.14 -5.59 -15.51
C ALA A 60 -3.69 -4.82 -14.26
N THR A 61 -2.57 -4.09 -14.35
CA THR A 61 -2.03 -3.24 -13.28
C THR A 61 -3.04 -2.17 -12.84
N VAL A 62 -3.70 -1.49 -13.79
CA VAL A 62 -4.76 -0.52 -13.47
C VAL A 62 -5.92 -1.17 -12.73
N VAL A 63 -6.31 -2.40 -13.09
CA VAL A 63 -7.35 -3.15 -12.37
C VAL A 63 -6.89 -3.51 -10.96
N ALA A 64 -5.65 -3.98 -10.81
CA ALA A 64 -5.04 -4.27 -9.51
C ALA A 64 -5.07 -3.06 -8.57
N CYS A 65 -4.65 -1.89 -9.05
CA CYS A 65 -4.67 -0.65 -8.26
C CYS A 65 -6.09 -0.27 -7.82
N LYS A 66 -7.10 -0.42 -8.70
CA LYS A 66 -8.51 -0.16 -8.34
C LYS A 66 -9.02 -1.09 -7.24
N VAL A 67 -8.66 -2.37 -7.31
CA VAL A 67 -9.08 -3.34 -6.30
C VAL A 67 -8.35 -3.10 -4.97
N ALA A 68 -7.08 -2.68 -5.01
CA ALA A 68 -6.36 -2.25 -3.83
C ALA A 68 -7.00 -1.01 -3.18
N ASP A 69 -7.45 -0.03 -3.98
CA ASP A 69 -8.19 1.14 -3.48
C ASP A 69 -9.51 0.74 -2.79
N GLU A 70 -10.29 -0.18 -3.37
CA GLU A 70 -11.49 -0.73 -2.76
C GLU A 70 -11.20 -1.44 -1.41
N ALA A 71 -10.10 -2.20 -1.35
CA ALA A 71 -9.65 -2.87 -0.14
C ALA A 71 -9.23 -1.87 0.96
N VAL A 72 -8.46 -0.84 0.60
CA VAL A 72 -8.06 0.24 1.52
C VAL A 72 -9.29 0.96 2.07
N LYS A 73 -10.27 1.28 1.22
CA LYS A 73 -11.53 1.90 1.65
C LYS A 73 -12.25 1.05 2.71
N MET A 74 -12.38 -0.26 2.48
CA MET A 74 -13.03 -1.16 3.44
C MET A 74 -12.32 -1.18 4.80
N ILE A 75 -10.98 -1.18 4.80
CA ILE A 75 -10.16 -1.17 6.01
C ILE A 75 -10.31 0.16 6.77
N ILE A 76 -10.27 1.28 6.05
CA ILE A 76 -10.48 2.62 6.63
C ILE A 76 -11.87 2.71 7.26
N GLU A 77 -12.93 2.30 6.54
CA GLU A 77 -14.29 2.32 7.07
C GLU A 77 -14.46 1.47 8.34
N ALA A 78 -13.75 0.34 8.44
CA ALA A 78 -13.73 -0.47 9.65
C ALA A 78 -13.02 0.25 10.80
N THR A 79 -11.89 0.89 10.51
CA THR A 79 -11.10 1.66 11.48
C THR A 79 -11.90 2.83 12.05
N GLU A 80 -12.65 3.54 11.19
CA GLU A 80 -13.52 4.65 11.61
C GLU A 80 -14.65 4.18 12.55
N LYS A 81 -15.17 2.96 12.37
CA LYS A 81 -16.24 2.41 13.22
C LYS A 81 -15.79 2.10 14.65
N VAL A 82 -14.51 1.80 14.84
CA VAL A 82 -13.92 1.55 16.17
C VAL A 82 -13.22 2.79 16.74
N GLU A 83 -13.44 3.95 16.12
CA GLU A 83 -12.79 5.21 16.49
C GLU A 83 -11.26 5.09 16.55
N GLY A 84 -10.68 4.30 15.63
CA GLY A 84 -9.25 4.04 15.56
C GLY A 84 -8.48 5.05 14.71
N VAL A 85 -7.18 4.78 14.54
CA VAL A 85 -6.25 5.52 13.68
C VAL A 85 -5.74 4.60 12.58
N TYR A 86 -5.63 5.10 11.34
CA TYR A 86 -4.99 4.39 10.24
C TYR A 86 -3.74 5.12 9.76
N VAL A 87 -2.79 4.32 9.26
CA VAL A 87 -1.64 4.78 8.48
C VAL A 87 -1.60 3.96 7.18
N VAL A 88 -1.59 4.64 6.04
CA VAL A 88 -1.48 4.00 4.71
C VAL A 88 -0.17 4.47 4.08
N THR A 89 0.66 3.52 3.65
CA THR A 89 1.95 3.77 2.98
C THR A 89 2.25 2.65 1.99
N ALA A 90 3.27 2.83 1.16
CA ALA A 90 3.92 1.76 0.42
C ALA A 90 5.36 1.56 0.90
N ASP A 91 5.98 0.44 0.56
CA ASP A 91 7.38 0.09 0.80
C ASP A 91 8.29 0.46 -0.38
N HIS A 92 7.76 0.47 -1.60
CA HIS A 92 8.43 1.00 -2.79
C HIS A 92 7.43 1.35 -3.91
N GLY A 93 7.95 1.90 -5.01
CA GLY A 93 7.19 2.12 -6.25
C GLY A 93 7.31 0.93 -7.22
N ASN A 94 6.30 0.77 -8.09
CA ASN A 94 6.26 -0.15 -9.23
C ASN A 94 5.17 0.33 -10.23
N ALA A 95 3.90 0.18 -9.85
CA ALA A 95 2.73 0.41 -10.71
C ALA A 95 2.57 1.85 -11.25
N GLU A 96 3.22 2.83 -10.64
CA GLU A 96 3.13 4.23 -11.04
C GLU A 96 3.92 4.58 -12.32
N ASP A 97 4.92 3.77 -12.70
CA ASP A 97 5.61 3.93 -13.99
C ASP A 97 5.88 2.57 -14.64
N MET A 98 5.01 2.20 -15.58
CA MET A 98 5.08 0.93 -16.30
C MET A 98 5.91 1.01 -17.59
N VAL A 99 6.65 2.11 -17.79
CA VAL A 99 7.32 2.45 -19.04
C VAL A 99 8.78 2.82 -18.77
N LYS A 100 9.71 2.24 -19.54
CA LYS A 100 11.11 2.66 -19.48
C LYS A 100 11.27 4.03 -20.11
N ARG A 101 12.05 4.91 -19.46
CA ARG A 101 12.28 6.28 -19.90
C ARG A 101 13.77 6.58 -20.05
N ASP A 102 14.09 7.49 -20.97
CA ASP A 102 15.43 8.06 -21.06
C ASP A 102 15.69 9.11 -19.96
N LYS A 103 16.89 9.70 -19.95
CA LYS A 103 17.27 10.74 -18.98
C LYS A 103 16.44 12.02 -19.08
N SER A 104 15.74 12.25 -20.19
CA SER A 104 14.84 13.38 -20.41
C SER A 104 13.39 13.09 -20.00
N GLY A 105 13.10 11.84 -19.58
CA GLY A 105 11.77 11.38 -19.18
C GLY A 105 10.92 10.81 -20.32
N GLN A 106 11.48 10.72 -21.53
CA GLN A 106 10.73 10.25 -22.70
C GLN A 106 10.69 8.73 -22.77
N PRO A 107 9.54 8.13 -23.16
CA PRO A 107 9.42 6.68 -23.34
C PRO A 107 10.47 6.13 -24.30
N LEU A 108 11.18 5.10 -23.86
CA LEU A 108 12.06 4.33 -24.74
C LEU A 108 11.20 3.47 -25.66
N LEU A 109 11.55 3.45 -26.95
CA LEU A 109 10.91 2.61 -27.95
C LEU A 109 11.83 1.43 -28.28
N ASP A 110 11.24 0.30 -28.62
CA ASP A 110 11.96 -0.82 -29.23
C ASP A 110 12.23 -0.55 -30.72
N LYS A 111 12.89 -1.50 -31.38
CA LYS A 111 13.23 -1.43 -32.80
C LYS A 111 12.02 -1.32 -33.73
N ASP A 112 10.84 -1.73 -33.26
CA ASP A 112 9.59 -1.75 -34.00
C ASP A 112 8.73 -0.51 -33.68
N GLY A 113 9.24 0.40 -32.84
CA GLY A 113 8.57 1.63 -32.44
C GLY A 113 7.58 1.46 -31.29
N ASN A 114 7.54 0.30 -30.63
CA ASN A 114 6.65 0.08 -29.48
C ASN A 114 7.31 0.53 -28.18
N ILE A 115 6.49 0.90 -27.19
CA ILE A 115 6.96 1.30 -25.87
C ILE A 115 7.66 0.12 -25.17
N GLN A 116 8.85 0.37 -24.62
CA GLN A 116 9.53 -0.58 -23.76
C GLN A 116 8.91 -0.58 -22.36
N ILE A 117 8.33 -1.71 -21.97
CA ILE A 117 7.68 -1.89 -20.67
C ILE A 117 8.72 -1.98 -19.54
N LEU A 118 8.42 -1.33 -18.43
CA LEU A 118 9.15 -1.48 -17.17
C LEU A 118 8.44 -2.52 -16.31
N THR A 119 9.17 -3.52 -15.85
CA THR A 119 8.67 -4.60 -14.98
C THR A 119 9.43 -4.67 -13.67
N SER A 120 10.22 -3.66 -13.33
CA SER A 120 11.00 -3.57 -12.08
C SER A 120 10.46 -2.45 -11.22
N HIS A 121 10.85 -2.43 -9.94
CA HIS A 121 10.57 -1.31 -9.05
C HIS A 121 11.13 0.00 -9.60
N THR A 122 10.57 1.10 -9.11
CA THR A 122 11.03 2.45 -9.44
C THR A 122 11.77 3.09 -8.26
N LEU A 123 12.25 4.32 -8.48
CA LEU A 123 12.84 5.18 -7.44
C LEU A 123 11.88 6.30 -7.01
N HIS A 124 10.59 6.20 -7.33
CA HIS A 124 9.61 7.19 -6.90
C HIS A 124 9.42 7.17 -5.38
N PRO A 125 9.15 8.33 -4.75
CA PRO A 125 8.76 8.37 -3.36
C PRO A 125 7.41 7.68 -3.16
N VAL A 126 7.23 7.09 -1.97
CA VAL A 126 5.95 6.47 -1.57
C VAL A 126 5.06 7.45 -0.79
N PRO A 127 3.73 7.34 -0.91
CA PRO A 127 2.82 8.17 -0.13
C PRO A 127 2.82 7.75 1.35
N ILE A 128 2.47 8.69 2.22
CA ILE A 128 2.02 8.40 3.59
C ILE A 128 0.73 9.18 3.87
N ALA A 129 -0.30 8.49 4.32
CA ALA A 129 -1.56 9.07 4.76
C ALA A 129 -1.88 8.60 6.18
N ILE A 130 -2.32 9.53 7.03
CA ILE A 130 -2.70 9.28 8.43
C ILE A 130 -4.07 9.89 8.66
N GLY A 131 -4.97 9.17 9.33
CA GLY A 131 -6.31 9.64 9.65
C GLY A 131 -7.02 8.73 10.63
N GLY A 132 -8.34 8.87 10.72
CA GLY A 132 -9.19 8.12 11.63
C GLY A 132 -9.74 8.98 12.76
N ARG A 133 -10.95 8.66 13.23
CA ARG A 133 -11.61 9.33 14.37
C ARG A 133 -10.81 9.29 15.68
N GLY A 134 -9.95 8.30 15.86
CA GLY A 134 -9.08 8.20 17.04
C GLY A 134 -7.86 9.11 16.97
N LEU A 135 -7.64 9.83 15.87
CA LEU A 135 -6.44 10.64 15.69
C LEU A 135 -6.51 11.87 16.60
N ALA A 136 -5.50 12.04 17.45
CA ALA A 136 -5.45 13.16 18.38
C ALA A 136 -5.55 14.52 17.64
N PRO A 137 -6.34 15.48 18.17
CA PRO A 137 -6.44 16.81 17.58
C PRO A 137 -5.07 17.50 17.48
N GLY A 138 -4.81 18.17 16.35
CA GLY A 138 -3.58 18.93 16.12
C GLY A 138 -2.38 18.11 15.63
N VAL A 139 -2.52 16.79 15.48
CA VAL A 139 -1.53 15.96 14.76
C VAL A 139 -1.38 16.46 13.33
N ARG A 140 -0.12 16.63 12.91
CA ARG A 140 0.25 17.15 11.60
C ARG A 140 1.63 16.65 11.21
N PHE A 141 1.87 16.51 9.91
CA PHE A 141 3.21 16.23 9.42
C PHE A 141 4.17 17.37 9.77
N ARG A 142 5.36 16.99 10.22
CA ARG A 142 6.51 17.88 10.37
C ARG A 142 6.91 18.43 9.00
N LYS A 143 7.25 19.72 8.96
CA LYS A 143 7.69 20.42 7.73
C LYS A 143 9.22 20.57 7.64
N ASP A 144 9.91 20.17 8.69
CA ASP A 144 11.35 20.28 8.88
C ASP A 144 12.09 18.95 8.63
N LEU A 145 11.44 17.98 7.98
CA LEU A 145 11.99 16.69 7.59
C LEU A 145 11.82 16.43 6.08
N PRO A 146 12.53 17.18 5.20
CA PRO A 146 12.32 17.09 3.75
C PRO A 146 12.78 15.75 3.14
N ASN A 147 13.66 15.02 3.83
CA ASN A 147 14.23 13.76 3.38
C ASN A 147 13.78 12.56 4.25
N ALA A 148 12.59 12.66 4.85
CA ALA A 148 12.04 11.53 5.60
C ALA A 148 11.84 10.32 4.68
N GLY A 149 12.10 9.12 5.20
CA GLY A 149 11.93 7.85 4.50
C GLY A 149 11.20 6.81 5.35
N LEU A 150 11.20 5.56 4.89
CA LEU A 150 10.44 4.47 5.53
C LEU A 150 10.80 4.25 7.01
N ALA A 151 12.07 4.48 7.39
CA ALA A 151 12.50 4.38 8.78
C ALA A 151 11.75 5.34 9.71
N ASN A 152 11.27 6.49 9.20
CA ASN A 152 10.49 7.45 9.97
C ASN A 152 9.03 6.98 10.18
N VAL A 153 8.52 6.09 9.33
CA VAL A 153 7.14 5.58 9.43
C VAL A 153 6.96 4.74 10.69
N ALA A 154 7.95 3.92 11.04
CA ALA A 154 7.90 3.11 12.26
C ALA A 154 7.72 3.97 13.52
N ALA A 155 8.56 5.01 13.68
CA ALA A 155 8.44 5.95 14.78
C ALA A 155 7.10 6.72 14.74
N THR A 156 6.61 7.05 13.54
CA THR A 156 5.31 7.71 13.37
C THR A 156 4.18 6.83 13.91
N VAL A 157 4.14 5.55 13.52
CA VAL A 157 3.10 4.61 13.97
C VAL A 157 3.13 4.40 15.49
N ILE A 158 4.31 4.32 16.10
CA ILE A 158 4.47 4.15 17.55
C ILE A 158 3.96 5.36 18.34
N ASN A 159 4.05 6.57 17.79
CA ASN A 159 3.62 7.79 18.49
C ASN A 159 2.10 8.02 18.46
N LEU A 160 1.38 7.43 17.49
CA LEU A 160 -0.05 7.72 17.27
C LEU A 160 -0.99 7.25 18.40
N PRO A 161 -0.74 6.13 19.10
CA PRO A 161 -1.53 5.72 20.26
C PRO A 161 -1.45 6.67 21.46
N GLY A 162 -0.54 7.66 21.47
CA GLY A 162 -0.41 8.65 22.56
C GLY A 162 0.31 8.16 23.81
N ASP A 163 0.66 6.87 23.89
CA ASP A 163 1.27 6.25 25.08
C ASP A 163 2.82 6.21 25.04
N TYR A 164 3.46 6.77 24.01
CA TYR A 164 4.91 6.70 23.84
C TYR A 164 5.55 8.09 23.92
N GLU A 165 6.19 8.41 25.05
CA GLU A 165 7.24 9.43 25.12
C GLU A 165 8.58 8.73 24.86
N PRO A 166 9.27 9.02 23.75
CA PRO A 166 10.65 8.57 23.57
C PRO A 166 11.54 9.34 24.57
N HIS A 167 12.09 8.62 25.55
CA HIS A 167 13.18 9.10 26.40
C HIS A 167 14.52 9.11 25.66
#